data_AF-A0A7S0WD46-F1
#
_entry.id   AF-A0A7S0WD46-F1
#
_cell.length_a   1.000
_cell.length_b   1.000
_cell.length_c   1.000
_cell.angle_alpha   90.00
_cell.angle_beta   90.00
_cell.angle_gamma   90.00
#
_symmetry.space_group_name_H-M   'P 1'
#
loop_
_entity.id
_entity.type
_entity.pdbx_description
1 polymer ?
#
loop_
_entity_poly.entity_id
_entity_poly.type
_entity_poly.pdbx_seq_one_letter_code
_entity_poly.pdbx_strand_id
1 'polypeptide(L)'
;PERDPAFRGDITAYFAHMERLSRTLCRALAVGLGEEEGFFDPLFLKHTSYLRINHYALCPNPVSADFPLHSPDAETEGYLAINRHTDAGVLTVLRQRHDEPHSLQVFISDDADKDHESRDGQWVVVRPHPGAFTINMGDMMQV
;
A
#
# COMPACT_ATOMS: atom_id res chain seq x y z
N PRO A 1 -3.14 5.80 -23.93
CA PRO A 1 -1.83 6.34 -24.36
C PRO A 1 -1.87 7.08 -25.70
N GLU A 2 -2.73 6.70 -26.65
CA GLU A 2 -2.81 7.36 -27.97
C GLU A 2 -3.40 8.78 -27.93
N ARG A 3 -4.16 9.10 -26.87
CA ARG A 3 -4.81 10.41 -26.69
C ARG A 3 -3.96 11.44 -25.92
N ASP A 4 -2.86 11.01 -25.31
CA ASP A 4 -1.92 11.88 -24.61
C ASP A 4 -0.50 11.29 -24.74
N PRO A 5 0.31 11.82 -25.66
CA PRO A 5 1.68 11.35 -25.88
C PRO A 5 2.59 11.53 -24.66
N ALA A 6 2.35 12.54 -23.81
CA ALA A 6 3.16 12.82 -22.63
C ALA A 6 2.89 11.80 -21.52
N PHE A 7 1.63 11.37 -21.36
CA PHE A 7 1.21 10.42 -20.32
C PHE A 7 2.08 9.16 -20.26
N ARG A 8 2.43 8.57 -21.41
CA ARG A 8 3.28 7.37 -21.44
C ARG A 8 4.68 7.67 -20.89
N GLY A 9 5.26 8.80 -21.28
CA GLY A 9 6.57 9.24 -20.83
C GLY A 9 6.58 9.47 -19.33
N ASP A 10 5.62 10.24 -18.83
CA ASP A 10 5.50 10.60 -17.42
C ASP A 10 5.30 9.38 -16.52
N ILE A 11 4.40 8.46 -16.91
CA ILE A 11 4.15 7.24 -16.14
C ILE A 11 5.34 6.29 -16.15
N THR A 12 6.06 6.20 -17.28
CA THR A 12 7.27 5.37 -17.38
C THR A 12 8.39 5.94 -16.51
N ALA A 13 8.58 7.26 -16.53
CA ALA A 13 9.54 7.94 -15.67
C ALA A 13 9.17 7.74 -14.19
N TYR A 14 7.91 7.95 -13.82
CA TYR A 14 7.40 7.73 -12.47
C TYR A 14 7.66 6.29 -12.00
N PHE A 15 7.34 5.30 -12.83
CA PHE A 15 7.61 3.89 -12.53
C PHE A 15 9.10 3.64 -12.25
N ALA A 16 10.00 4.18 -13.08
CA ALA A 16 11.44 4.05 -12.86
C ALA A 16 11.94 4.76 -11.58
N HIS A 17 11.33 5.89 -11.19
CA HIS A 17 11.61 6.53 -9.90
C HIS A 17 11.16 5.65 -8.73
N MET A 18 9.97 5.06 -8.81
CA MET A 18 9.46 4.18 -7.77
C MET A 18 10.25 2.87 -7.68
N GLU A 19 10.71 2.30 -8.80
CA GLU A 19 11.59 1.14 -8.79
C GLU A 19 12.88 1.43 -8.01
N ARG A 20 13.52 2.58 -8.27
CA ARG A 20 14.72 2.99 -7.52
C ARG A 20 14.44 3.16 -6.03
N LEU A 21 13.32 3.80 -5.67
CA LEU A 21 12.92 3.96 -4.28
C LEU A 21 12.71 2.60 -3.61
N SER A 22 11.97 1.69 -4.25
CA SER A 22 11.74 0.33 -3.73
C SER A 22 13.05 -0.43 -3.52
N ARG A 23 14.02 -0.33 -4.44
CA ARG A 23 15.35 -0.94 -4.26
C ARG A 23 16.07 -0.37 -3.04
N THR A 24 16.05 0.95 -2.85
CA THR A 24 16.65 1.59 -1.66
C THR A 24 15.99 1.10 -0.37
N LEU A 25 14.66 0.97 -0.36
CA LEU A 25 13.93 0.45 0.81
C LEU A 25 14.26 -1.02 1.08
N CYS A 26 14.32 -1.87 0.05
CA CYS A 26 14.72 -3.28 0.22
C CYS A 26 16.12 -3.41 0.81
N ARG A 27 17.08 -2.60 0.38
CA ARG A 27 18.44 -2.59 0.94
C ARG A 27 18.46 -2.15 2.41
N ALA A 28 17.68 -1.12 2.76
CA ALA A 28 17.52 -0.70 4.14
C ALA A 28 16.88 -1.79 5.02
N LEU A 29 15.90 -2.51 4.48
CA LEU A 29 15.27 -3.65 5.15
C LEU A 29 16.27 -4.80 5.37
N ALA A 30 17.12 -5.11 4.38
CA ALA A 30 18.17 -6.12 4.54
C ALA A 30 19.09 -5.79 5.72
N VAL A 31 19.58 -4.55 5.79
CA VAL A 31 20.40 -4.08 6.92
C VAL A 31 19.64 -4.17 8.25
N GLY A 32 18.37 -3.78 8.27
CA GLY A 32 17.52 -3.87 9.46
C GLY A 32 17.30 -5.30 9.97
N LEU A 33 17.36 -6.29 9.07
CA LEU A 33 17.30 -7.71 9.38
C LEU A 33 18.65 -8.32 9.77
N GLY A 34 19.74 -7.54 9.73
CA GLY A 34 21.10 -8.02 10.01
C GLY A 34 21.79 -8.70 8.83
N GLU A 35 21.21 -8.60 7.63
CA GLU A 35 21.78 -9.10 6.38
C GLU A 35 22.69 -8.05 5.73
N GLU A 36 23.46 -8.47 4.72
CA GLU A 36 24.22 -7.54 3.89
C GLU A 36 23.28 -6.62 3.09
N GLU A 37 23.67 -5.35 2.89
CA GLU A 37 22.83 -4.35 2.20
C GLU A 37 22.31 -4.85 0.84
N GLY A 38 23.14 -5.56 0.07
CA GLY A 38 22.80 -6.08 -1.25
C GLY A 38 22.05 -7.43 -1.25
N PHE A 39 21.66 -7.96 -0.10
CA PHE A 39 21.11 -9.32 0.03
C PHE A 39 19.96 -9.61 -0.96
N PHE A 40 19.03 -8.67 -1.12
CA PHE A 40 17.88 -8.84 -2.01
C PHE A 40 18.15 -8.45 -3.47
N ASP A 41 19.27 -7.81 -3.81
CA ASP A 41 19.53 -7.28 -5.16
C ASP A 41 19.37 -8.34 -6.28
N PRO A 42 19.82 -9.61 -6.11
CA PRO A 42 19.64 -10.64 -7.12
C PRO A 42 18.17 -10.92 -7.47
N LEU A 43 17.26 -10.77 -6.51
CA LEU A 43 15.81 -10.99 -6.70
C LEU A 43 15.20 -9.94 -7.63
N PHE A 44 15.82 -8.77 -7.76
CA PHE A 44 15.34 -7.66 -8.58
C PHE A 44 16.03 -7.53 -9.94
N LEU A 45 16.88 -8.49 -10.35
CA LEU A 45 17.50 -8.48 -11.69
C LEU A 45 16.44 -8.60 -12.81
N LYS A 46 15.38 -9.37 -12.56
CA LYS A 46 14.17 -9.45 -13.40
C LYS A 46 12.95 -9.46 -12.50
N HIS A 47 12.49 -8.27 -12.09
CA HIS A 47 11.31 -8.15 -11.24
C HIS A 47 10.01 -8.15 -12.08
N THR A 48 8.92 -8.55 -11.44
CA THR A 48 7.56 -8.50 -12.00
C THR A 48 6.76 -7.31 -11.47
N SER A 49 7.42 -6.31 -10.88
CA SER A 49 6.79 -5.08 -10.40
C SER A 49 5.94 -4.42 -11.49
N TYR A 50 4.79 -3.88 -11.09
CA TYR A 50 3.84 -3.22 -11.97
C TYR A 50 3.29 -1.96 -11.31
N LEU A 51 2.78 -1.04 -12.12
CA LEU A 51 2.12 0.18 -11.63
C LEU A 51 0.61 0.02 -11.73
N ARG A 52 -0.10 0.31 -10.64
CA ARG A 52 -1.57 0.42 -10.64
C ARG A 52 -1.98 1.88 -10.45
N ILE A 53 -2.75 2.41 -11.40
CA ILE A 53 -3.37 3.74 -11.29
C ILE A 53 -4.84 3.52 -11.00
N ASN A 54 -5.29 3.94 -9.81
CA ASN A 54 -6.67 3.76 -9.37
C ASN A 54 -7.44 5.07 -9.51
N HIS A 55 -8.66 4.98 -10.02
CA HIS A 55 -9.65 6.06 -9.95
C HIS A 55 -10.91 5.50 -9.29
N TYR A 56 -11.25 6.02 -8.12
CA TYR A 56 -12.44 5.63 -7.37
C TYR A 56 -13.53 6.67 -7.59
N ALA A 57 -14.60 6.29 -8.28
CA ALA A 57 -15.75 7.17 -8.49
C ALA A 57 -16.52 7.39 -7.17
N LEU A 58 -17.31 8.47 -7.12
CA LEU A 58 -18.18 8.73 -5.98
C LEU A 58 -19.17 7.57 -5.78
N CYS A 59 -19.20 7.03 -4.56
CA CYS A 59 -20.10 5.95 -4.18
C CYS A 59 -21.34 6.53 -3.46
N PRO A 60 -22.57 6.20 -3.88
CA PRO A 60 -23.78 6.66 -3.19
C PRO A 60 -23.99 6.05 -1.80
N ASN A 61 -23.47 4.84 -1.56
CA ASN A 61 -23.61 4.12 -0.29
C ASN A 61 -22.28 3.44 0.09
N PRO A 62 -21.23 4.22 0.45
CA PRO A 62 -19.96 3.64 0.89
C PRO A 62 -20.12 3.03 2.29
N VAL A 63 -19.38 1.96 2.55
CA VAL A 63 -19.20 1.46 3.92
C VAL A 63 -18.65 2.59 4.81
N SER A 64 -19.14 2.69 6.05
CA SER A 64 -18.64 3.68 7.00
C SER A 64 -17.19 3.38 7.37
N ALA A 65 -16.35 4.42 7.50
CA ALA A 65 -14.98 4.26 7.94
C ALA A 65 -14.88 3.65 9.36
N ASP A 66 -15.91 3.85 10.19
CA ASP A 66 -15.94 3.35 11.56
C ASP A 66 -16.60 1.96 11.68
N PHE A 67 -17.00 1.34 10.57
CA PHE A 67 -17.70 0.06 10.62
C PHE A 67 -16.75 -1.07 11.05
N PRO A 68 -17.15 -1.93 12.01
CA PRO A 68 -16.40 -3.12 12.36
C PRO A 68 -16.50 -4.11 11.21
N LEU A 69 -15.55 -4.02 10.30
CA LEU A 69 -15.39 -4.87 9.14
C LEU A 69 -15.39 -6.38 9.52
N HIS A 70 -15.10 -6.78 10.75
CA HIS A 70 -15.24 -8.18 11.21
C HIS A 70 -16.69 -8.69 11.33
N SER A 71 -17.70 -7.84 11.17
CA SER A 71 -19.10 -8.25 11.23
C SER A 71 -19.52 -9.10 10.02
N PRO A 72 -20.24 -10.21 10.22
CA PRO A 72 -20.86 -10.97 9.13
C PRO A 72 -21.87 -10.15 8.31
N ASP A 73 -22.34 -9.01 8.83
CA ASP A 73 -23.28 -8.11 8.15
C ASP A 73 -22.60 -7.08 7.24
N ALA A 74 -21.25 -7.09 7.13
CA ALA A 74 -20.48 -6.12 6.35
C ALA A 74 -20.92 -6.02 4.87
N GLU A 75 -21.44 -7.10 4.29
CA GLU A 75 -21.93 -7.12 2.91
C GLU A 75 -23.26 -6.36 2.72
N THR A 76 -23.97 -6.05 3.81
CA THR A 76 -25.27 -5.36 3.76
C THR A 76 -25.19 -3.86 4.04
N GLU A 77 -24.04 -3.37 4.50
CA GLU A 77 -23.91 -2.00 5.02
C GLU A 77 -23.55 -0.98 3.93
N GLY A 78 -22.80 -1.38 2.91
CA GLY A 78 -22.39 -0.49 1.83
C GLY A 78 -21.37 -1.13 0.89
N TYR A 79 -20.83 -0.32 -0.01
CA TYR A 79 -19.84 -0.76 -0.99
C TYR A 79 -18.42 -0.38 -0.59
N LEU A 80 -17.51 -1.37 -0.63
CA LEU A 80 -16.08 -1.14 -0.60
C LEU A 80 -15.57 -0.90 -2.02
N ALA A 81 -14.71 0.12 -2.20
CA ALA A 81 -14.05 0.35 -3.48
C ALA A 81 -13.08 -0.79 -3.81
N ILE A 82 -12.35 -1.28 -2.80
CA ILE A 82 -11.49 -2.45 -2.88
C ILE A 82 -11.69 -3.25 -1.60
N ASN A 83 -11.92 -4.55 -1.76
CA ASN A 83 -12.07 -5.48 -0.64
C ASN A 83 -10.75 -5.66 0.12
N ARG A 84 -10.84 -6.22 1.33
CA ARG A 84 -9.68 -6.53 2.16
C ARG A 84 -8.78 -7.52 1.43
N HIS A 85 -7.49 -7.26 1.46
CA HIS A 85 -6.48 -8.10 0.86
C HIS A 85 -5.12 -7.77 1.47
N THR A 86 -4.17 -8.66 1.24
CA THR A 86 -2.74 -8.36 1.34
C THR A 86 -2.17 -8.22 -0.08
N ASP A 87 -1.03 -7.56 -0.19
CA ASP A 87 -0.33 -7.41 -1.45
C ASP A 87 0.66 -8.57 -1.65
N ALA A 88 0.60 -9.25 -2.79
CA ALA A 88 1.42 -10.44 -3.04
C ALA A 88 2.93 -10.17 -3.25
N GLY A 89 3.36 -8.90 -3.34
CA GLY A 89 4.75 -8.53 -3.67
C GLY A 89 5.68 -8.50 -2.46
N VAL A 90 6.87 -7.92 -2.65
CA VAL A 90 7.81 -7.63 -1.53
C VAL A 90 7.36 -6.40 -0.74
N LEU A 91 7.07 -5.31 -1.46
CA LEU A 91 6.56 -4.07 -0.88
C LEU A 91 5.70 -3.31 -1.90
N THR A 92 4.85 -2.43 -1.37
CA THR A 92 4.05 -1.49 -2.13
C THR A 92 4.45 -0.06 -1.75
N VAL A 93 4.66 0.79 -2.78
CA VAL A 93 4.81 2.24 -2.62
C VAL A 93 3.51 2.88 -3.06
N LEU A 94 2.73 3.37 -2.11
CA LEU A 94 1.41 3.94 -2.37
C LEU A 94 1.43 5.46 -2.21
N ARG A 95 1.01 6.16 -3.26
CA ARG A 95 0.74 7.59 -3.24
C ARG A 95 -0.76 7.83 -3.19
N GLN A 96 -1.20 8.48 -2.12
CA GLN A 96 -2.57 8.99 -1.98
C GLN A 96 -2.59 10.50 -2.19
N ARG A 97 -3.72 11.03 -2.68
CA ARG A 97 -3.96 12.47 -2.72
C ARG A 97 -4.29 12.95 -1.30
N HIS A 98 -3.66 14.04 -0.90
CA HIS A 98 -3.81 14.62 0.46
C HIS A 98 -5.04 15.53 0.57
N ASP A 99 -5.58 15.96 -0.55
CA ASP A 99 -6.69 16.90 -0.72
C ASP A 99 -8.03 16.23 -1.05
N GLU A 100 -8.08 14.89 -1.04
CA GLU A 100 -9.27 14.09 -1.32
C GLU A 100 -9.70 13.27 -0.09
N PRO A 101 -10.98 12.83 0.01
CA PRO A 101 -11.43 11.97 1.10
C PRO A 101 -10.56 10.71 1.23
N HIS A 102 -10.06 10.44 2.44
CA HIS A 102 -9.19 9.30 2.71
C HIS A 102 -10.01 8.08 3.14
N SER A 103 -9.88 6.98 2.40
CA SER A 103 -10.59 5.72 2.68
C SER A 103 -9.69 4.51 2.87
N LEU A 104 -8.36 4.66 2.70
CA LEU A 104 -7.44 3.56 2.97
C LEU A 104 -7.46 3.24 4.46
N GLN A 105 -7.64 1.96 4.77
CA GLN A 105 -7.53 1.43 6.12
C GLN A 105 -6.56 0.26 6.13
N VAL A 106 -5.82 0.13 7.23
CA VAL A 106 -4.93 -1.01 7.49
C VAL A 106 -5.43 -1.76 8.71
N PHE A 107 -5.38 -3.08 8.65
CA PHE A 107 -5.72 -3.93 9.77
C PHE A 107 -4.49 -4.09 10.67
N ILE A 108 -4.65 -3.83 11.97
CA ILE A 108 -3.61 -4.03 12.96
C ILE A 108 -3.85 -5.37 13.64
N SER A 109 -2.87 -6.28 13.55
CA SER A 109 -2.83 -7.53 14.31
C SER A 109 -1.68 -7.48 15.32
N ASP A 110 -1.95 -7.90 16.57
CA ASP A 110 -1.02 -7.88 17.70
C ASP A 110 0.22 -8.74 17.44
N ASP A 111 1.25 -8.07 16.94
CA ASP A 111 2.67 -8.38 17.15
C ASP A 111 3.55 -7.11 17.11
N ALA A 112 3.03 -5.99 16.60
CA ALA A 112 3.82 -4.79 16.28
C ALA A 112 3.70 -3.61 17.26
N ASP A 113 2.65 -3.54 18.11
CA ASP A 113 2.35 -2.34 18.92
C ASP A 113 2.26 -2.64 20.41
N LYS A 114 3.40 -2.99 21.03
CA LYS A 114 3.49 -3.28 22.48
C LYS A 114 3.47 -2.02 23.36
N ASP A 115 3.56 -0.83 22.76
CA ASP A 115 3.80 0.44 23.46
C ASP A 115 2.57 1.37 23.50
N HIS A 116 1.46 1.02 22.85
CA HIS A 116 0.20 1.78 22.87
C HIS A 116 -0.97 0.92 23.37
N GLU A 117 -2.11 1.55 23.71
CA GLU A 117 -3.36 0.80 23.92
C GLU A 117 -3.61 -0.10 22.71
N SER A 118 -3.73 -1.42 22.95
CA SER A 118 -3.82 -2.43 21.89
C SER A 118 -4.93 -2.06 20.90
N ARG A 119 -4.52 -1.86 19.65
CA ARG A 119 -5.41 -1.69 18.49
C ARG A 119 -5.59 -3.02 17.74
N ASP A 120 -5.32 -4.13 18.42
CA ASP A 120 -5.47 -5.46 17.83
C ASP A 120 -6.87 -5.70 17.32
N GLY A 121 -6.97 -6.31 16.16
CA GLY A 121 -8.25 -6.60 15.56
C GLY A 121 -8.96 -5.36 15.02
N GLN A 122 -8.27 -4.23 14.83
CA GLN A 122 -8.89 -2.99 14.36
C GLN A 122 -8.40 -2.55 12.97
N TRP A 123 -9.32 -1.97 12.20
CA TRP A 123 -9.01 -1.24 10.97
C TRP A 123 -8.74 0.22 11.30
N VAL A 124 -7.56 0.71 10.94
CA VAL A 124 -7.11 2.08 11.20
C VAL A 124 -7.01 2.84 9.89
N VAL A 125 -7.64 4.02 9.83
CA VAL A 125 -7.55 4.92 8.67
C VAL A 125 -6.13 5.44 8.49
N VAL A 126 -5.56 5.26 7.31
CA VAL A 126 -4.27 5.83 6.93
C VAL A 126 -4.49 7.23 6.34
N ARG A 127 -4.13 8.25 7.12
CA ARG A 127 -4.15 9.64 6.67
C ARG A 127 -2.84 9.97 5.95
N PRO A 128 -2.86 10.33 4.66
CA PRO A 128 -1.66 10.65 3.93
C PRO A 128 -1.03 11.95 4.45
N HIS A 129 0.28 11.91 4.65
CA HIS A 129 1.04 13.12 4.97
C HIS A 129 1.46 13.83 3.66
N PRO A 130 1.33 15.17 3.56
CA PRO A 130 1.79 15.90 2.39
C PRO A 130 3.27 15.62 2.07
N GLY A 131 3.55 15.22 0.83
CA GLY A 131 4.91 14.90 0.39
C GLY A 131 5.44 13.52 0.81
N ALA A 132 4.64 12.70 1.48
CA ALA A 132 5.02 11.34 1.87
C ALA A 132 4.38 10.26 0.99
N PHE A 133 4.96 9.06 1.04
CA PHE A 133 4.39 7.82 0.52
C PHE A 133 3.99 6.92 1.69
N THR A 134 2.91 6.16 1.51
CA THR A 134 2.57 5.04 2.38
C THR A 134 3.33 3.82 1.87
N ILE A 135 4.07 3.13 2.74
CA ILE A 135 4.80 1.91 2.42
C ILE A 135 4.19 0.77 3.22
N ASN A 136 3.86 -0.34 2.56
CA ASN A 136 3.51 -1.60 3.22
C ASN A 136 4.34 -2.75 2.67
N MET A 137 4.59 -3.73 3.52
CA MET A 137 5.20 -5.00 3.12
C MET A 137 4.13 -5.90 2.52
N GLY A 138 4.54 -6.71 1.54
CA GLY A 138 3.68 -7.73 0.95
C GLY A 138 4.06 -9.13 1.40
N ASP A 139 3.27 -10.10 0.95
CA ASP A 139 3.32 -11.50 1.38
C ASP A 139 4.70 -12.13 1.16
N MET A 140 5.43 -11.74 0.10
CA MET A 140 6.76 -12.31 -0.19
C MET A 140 7.81 -11.98 0.89
N MET A 141 7.61 -10.92 1.68
CA MET A 141 8.53 -10.59 2.77
C MET A 141 8.17 -11.31 4.08
N GLN A 142 6.96 -11.87 4.19
CA GLN A 142 6.51 -12.53 5.41
C GLN A 142 7.00 -13.99 5.52
N VAL A 143 7.68 -14.52 4.50
CA VAL A 143 8.12 -15.92 4.39
C VAL A 143 9.62 -16.04 4.58
#